data_AF-A0A841RAK4-F1
#
_entry.id   AF-A0A841RAK4-F1
#
_cell.length_a   1.000
_cell.length_b   1.000
_cell.length_c   1.000
_cell.angle_alpha   90.00
_cell.angle_beta   90.00
_cell.angle_gamma   90.00
#
_symmetry.space_group_name_H-M   'P 1'
#
loop_
_entity.id
_entity.type
_entity.pdbx_description
1 polymer ?
#
loop_
_entity_poly.entity_id
_entity_poly.type
_entity_poly.pdbx_seq_one_letter_code
_entity_poly.pdbx_strand_id
1 'polypeptide(L)'
;MKYIGKNESGSLILTMELQKGVLVPFLEEETVTAFILRVLNLSKDQMEKEVQTLILNNGCVDEPEARVLASGDTLVLSGAMPGLVGAMLRSNSPIKAMRNTISEASSGRDETMAEGFIRLKLFNTVLTDHKEDVLRCGFYIEETEG
;
A
#
# COMPACT_ATOMS: atom_id res chain seq x y z
N MET A 1 -2.03 -4.08 17.12
CA MET A 1 -2.46 -3.57 15.79
C MET A 1 -3.68 -2.71 16.01
N LYS A 2 -3.67 -1.46 15.53
CA LYS A 2 -4.80 -0.54 15.66
C LYS A 2 -5.48 -0.34 14.31
N TYR A 3 -6.78 -0.58 14.24
CA TYR A 3 -7.58 -0.25 13.05
C TYR A 3 -7.86 1.25 13.00
N ILE A 4 -7.56 1.87 11.87
CA ILE A 4 -7.88 3.27 11.59
C ILE A 4 -9.01 3.29 10.57
N GLY A 5 -10.19 3.67 11.05
CA GLY A 5 -11.43 3.67 10.26
C GLY A 5 -11.72 5.01 9.59
N LYS A 6 -12.71 4.97 8.69
CA LYS A 6 -13.17 6.03 7.77
C LYS A 6 -13.45 7.42 8.37
N ASN A 7 -13.41 7.59 9.69
CA ASN A 7 -13.82 8.81 10.42
C ASN A 7 -12.71 9.43 11.30
N GLU A 8 -11.48 8.89 11.33
CA GLU A 8 -10.38 9.46 12.12
C GLU A 8 -9.61 10.52 11.32
N SER A 9 -9.96 11.79 11.51
CA SER A 9 -9.38 12.94 10.80
C SER A 9 -8.21 13.58 11.56
N GLY A 10 -7.02 13.00 11.42
CA GLY A 10 -5.74 13.61 11.82
C GLY A 10 -4.76 13.66 10.66
N SER A 11 -4.86 14.67 9.78
CA SER A 11 -4.16 14.69 8.48
C SER A 11 -2.63 14.52 8.56
N LEU A 12 -1.98 15.03 9.61
CA LEU A 12 -0.51 14.93 9.75
C LEU A 12 -0.08 13.51 10.14
N ILE A 13 -0.78 12.91 11.10
CA ILE A 13 -0.53 11.54 11.57
C ILE A 13 -0.80 10.56 10.42
N LEU A 14 -1.90 10.76 9.69
CA LEU A 14 -2.25 9.95 8.51
C LEU A 14 -1.11 9.93 7.47
N THR A 15 -0.52 11.09 7.18
CA THR A 15 0.56 11.21 6.20
C THR A 15 1.79 10.41 6.64
N MET A 16 2.16 10.51 7.92
CA MET A 16 3.32 9.79 8.46
C MET A 16 3.11 8.28 8.47
N GLU A 17 1.93 7.81 8.86
CA GLU A 17 1.64 6.37 8.90
C GLU A 17 1.62 5.75 7.49
N LEU A 18 1.05 6.45 6.50
CA LEU A 18 1.08 6.01 5.10
C LEU A 18 2.49 5.95 4.50
N GLN A 19 3.39 6.83 4.94
CA GLN A 19 4.81 6.77 4.52
C GLN A 19 5.60 5.66 5.22
N LYS A 20 5.35 5.43 6.52
CA LYS A 20 5.98 4.33 7.27
C LYS A 20 5.54 2.97 6.71
N GLY A 21 4.26 2.87 6.39
CA GLY A 21 3.59 1.73 5.79
C GLY A 21 2.48 1.21 6.66
N VAL A 22 1.30 1.08 6.06
CA VAL A 22 0.07 0.61 6.71
C VAL A 22 -0.32 -0.75 6.14
N LEU A 23 -1.08 -1.52 6.91
CA LEU A 23 -1.58 -2.84 6.52
C LEU A 23 -2.98 -2.69 5.95
N VAL A 24 -3.14 -3.03 4.67
CA VAL A 24 -4.41 -2.96 3.95
C VAL A 24 -4.82 -4.38 3.58
N PRO A 25 -6.08 -4.80 3.83
CA PRO A 25 -6.54 -6.10 3.43
C PRO A 25 -6.57 -6.22 1.90
N PHE A 26 -6.22 -7.39 1.39
CA PHE A 26 -6.36 -7.77 -0.02
C PHE A 26 -7.33 -8.94 -0.19
N LEU A 27 -7.90 -9.06 -1.37
CA LEU A 27 -8.87 -10.10 -1.73
C LEU A 27 -8.17 -11.35 -2.27
N GLU A 28 -8.86 -12.49 -2.25
CA GLU A 28 -8.35 -13.74 -2.81
C GLU A 28 -8.01 -13.60 -4.30
N GLU A 29 -6.83 -14.09 -4.70
CA GLU A 29 -6.28 -14.00 -6.07
C GLU A 29 -6.16 -12.56 -6.61
N GLU A 30 -6.19 -11.54 -5.74
CA GLU A 30 -6.12 -10.14 -6.16
C GLU A 30 -4.74 -9.81 -6.75
N THR A 31 -4.73 -9.29 -7.97
CA THR A 31 -3.49 -8.85 -8.62
C THR A 31 -3.03 -7.51 -8.07
N VAL A 32 -1.75 -7.19 -8.25
CA VAL A 32 -1.20 -5.90 -7.84
C VAL A 32 -2.01 -4.74 -8.45
N THR A 33 -2.34 -4.83 -9.74
CA THR A 33 -3.18 -3.82 -10.41
C THR A 33 -4.55 -3.72 -9.77
N ALA A 34 -5.28 -4.84 -9.59
CA ALA A 34 -6.62 -4.82 -9.03
C ALA A 34 -6.66 -4.19 -7.63
N PHE A 35 -5.66 -4.53 -6.79
CA PHE A 35 -5.50 -3.95 -5.46
C PHE A 35 -5.29 -2.43 -5.51
N ILE A 36 -4.41 -1.93 -6.39
CA ILE A 36 -4.14 -0.49 -6.51
C ILE A 36 -5.40 0.26 -6.94
N LEU A 37 -6.09 -0.23 -7.96
CA LEU A 37 -7.32 0.41 -8.47
C LEU A 37 -8.39 0.50 -7.39
N ARG A 38 -8.56 -0.56 -6.59
CA ARG A 38 -9.52 -0.59 -5.48
C ARG A 38 -9.11 0.37 -4.35
N VAL A 39 -7.85 0.31 -3.92
CA VAL A 39 -7.38 1.05 -2.73
C VAL A 39 -7.25 2.54 -2.98
N LEU A 40 -6.84 2.93 -4.19
CA LEU A 40 -6.74 4.34 -4.59
C LEU A 40 -8.02 4.85 -5.29
N ASN A 41 -9.02 3.99 -5.47
CA ASN A 41 -10.26 4.31 -6.17
C ASN A 41 -10.01 4.92 -7.57
N LEU A 42 -9.16 4.23 -8.35
CA LEU A 42 -8.71 4.66 -9.68
C LEU A 42 -9.24 3.76 -10.79
N SER A 43 -9.34 4.32 -12.00
CA SER A 43 -9.36 3.52 -13.23
C SER A 43 -7.95 3.14 -13.67
N LYS A 44 -7.84 2.13 -14.56
CA LYS A 44 -6.55 1.71 -15.13
C LYS A 44 -5.80 2.89 -15.79
N ASP A 45 -6.50 3.70 -16.57
CA ASP A 45 -5.93 4.87 -17.26
C ASP A 45 -5.40 5.94 -16.29
N GLN A 46 -6.01 6.06 -15.11
CA GLN A 46 -5.56 6.99 -14.07
C GLN A 46 -4.33 6.44 -13.35
N MET A 47 -4.34 5.15 -13.00
CA MET A 47 -3.20 4.48 -12.37
C MET A 47 -1.93 4.66 -13.21
N GLU A 48 -1.98 4.44 -14.53
CA GLU A 48 -0.82 4.59 -15.42
C GLU A 48 -0.25 6.03 -15.44
N LYS A 49 -1.08 7.05 -15.17
CA LYS A 49 -0.67 8.46 -15.15
C LYS A 49 -0.18 8.90 -13.78
N GLU A 50 -0.87 8.45 -12.74
CA GLU A 50 -0.72 8.94 -11.37
C GLU A 50 0.31 8.10 -10.59
N VAL A 51 0.44 6.80 -10.89
CA VAL A 51 1.40 5.87 -10.27
C VAL A 51 2.55 5.59 -11.25
N GLN A 52 3.58 6.42 -11.20
CA GLN A 52 4.75 6.29 -12.08
C GLN A 52 5.80 5.31 -11.56
N THR A 53 5.73 4.97 -10.28
CA THR A 53 6.66 4.02 -9.66
C THR A 53 5.87 3.07 -8.78
N LEU A 54 6.06 1.79 -9.04
CA LEU A 54 5.47 0.67 -8.32
C LEU A 54 6.59 -0.31 -7.98
N ILE A 55 6.81 -0.54 -6.69
CA ILE A 55 7.78 -1.52 -6.19
C ILE A 55 7.04 -2.53 -5.32
N LEU A 56 7.22 -3.81 -5.63
CA LEU A 56 6.73 -4.94 -4.84
C LEU A 56 7.92 -5.70 -4.26
N ASN A 57 7.96 -5.91 -2.95
CA ASN A 57 9.02 -6.67 -2.26
C ASN A 57 10.44 -6.27 -2.72
N ASN A 58 10.68 -4.97 -2.78
CA ASN A 58 11.97 -4.36 -3.17
C ASN A 58 12.36 -4.48 -4.65
N GLY A 59 11.48 -5.00 -5.52
CA GLY A 59 11.70 -5.06 -6.97
C GLY A 59 10.67 -4.23 -7.75
N CYS A 60 11.08 -3.68 -8.89
CA CYS A 60 10.12 -3.18 -9.88
C CYS A 60 9.28 -4.37 -10.39
N VAL A 61 7.99 -4.13 -10.62
CA VAL A 61 7.10 -5.14 -11.19
C VAL A 61 6.94 -4.85 -12.67
N ASP A 62 7.36 -5.79 -13.52
CA ASP A 62 7.25 -5.63 -14.97
C ASP A 62 5.80 -5.83 -15.45
N GLU A 63 5.07 -6.77 -14.85
CA GLU A 63 3.69 -7.12 -15.23
C GLU A 63 2.75 -7.13 -13.99
N PRO A 64 2.33 -5.96 -13.49
CA PRO A 64 1.49 -5.87 -12.28
C PRO A 64 0.10 -6.48 -12.47
N GLU A 65 -0.36 -6.66 -13.71
CA GLU A 65 -1.65 -7.29 -14.02
C GLU A 65 -1.62 -8.81 -13.86
N ALA A 66 -0.47 -9.44 -14.05
CA ALA A 66 -0.30 -10.89 -13.91
C ALA A 66 0.24 -11.29 -12.53
N ARG A 67 0.72 -10.33 -11.73
CA ARG A 67 1.28 -10.58 -10.41
C ARG A 67 0.19 -10.63 -9.35
N VAL A 68 -0.16 -11.83 -8.90
CA VAL A 68 -1.05 -12.06 -7.75
C VAL A 68 -0.36 -11.66 -6.45
N LEU A 69 -1.07 -11.01 -5.54
CA LEU A 69 -0.56 -10.60 -4.24
C LEU A 69 -0.52 -11.77 -3.26
N ALA A 70 0.42 -11.71 -2.30
CA ALA A 70 0.47 -12.63 -1.18
C ALA A 70 0.50 -11.87 0.15
N SER A 71 -0.07 -12.49 1.19
CA SER A 71 -0.03 -11.91 2.54
C SER A 71 1.41 -11.64 2.98
N GLY A 72 1.65 -10.43 3.49
CA GLY A 72 2.97 -9.95 3.89
C GLY A 72 3.77 -9.24 2.79
N ASP A 73 3.29 -9.21 1.54
CA ASP A 73 3.92 -8.43 0.49
C ASP A 73 3.96 -6.94 0.86
N THR A 74 5.04 -6.26 0.48
CA THR A 74 5.20 -4.82 0.65
C THR A 74 5.11 -4.11 -0.69
N LEU A 75 4.13 -3.23 -0.83
CA LEU A 75 3.87 -2.43 -2.01
C LEU A 75 4.18 -0.97 -1.74
N VAL A 76 5.04 -0.38 -2.56
CA VAL A 76 5.42 1.03 -2.51
C VAL A 76 4.98 1.73 -3.79
N LEU A 77 4.19 2.80 -3.64
CA LEU A 77 3.66 3.58 -4.75
C LEU A 77 4.14 5.03 -4.66
N SER A 78 4.55 5.59 -5.81
CA SER A 78 4.92 6.98 -5.95
C SER A 78 4.48 7.51 -7.31
N GLY A 79 4.08 8.78 -7.33
CA GLY A 79 3.71 9.48 -8.56
C GLY A 79 4.84 10.30 -9.17
N ALA A 80 4.46 11.10 -10.17
CA ALA A 80 5.33 12.00 -10.90
C ALA A 80 6.05 12.97 -9.96
N MET A 81 7.35 13.15 -10.18
CA MET A 81 8.15 14.10 -9.42
C MET A 81 8.59 15.28 -10.28
N PRO A 82 8.38 16.54 -9.87
CA PRO A 82 9.27 17.60 -10.26
C PRO A 82 10.56 17.49 -9.40
N GLY A 83 11.64 16.99 -10.01
CA GLY A 83 13.00 17.10 -9.46
C GLY A 83 13.51 15.90 -8.64
N LEU A 84 14.72 15.46 -9.02
CA LEU A 84 15.74 14.66 -8.32
C LEU A 84 15.41 13.28 -7.72
N VAL A 85 14.20 12.97 -7.24
CA VAL A 85 13.96 11.68 -6.55
C VAL A 85 13.83 10.48 -7.50
N GLY A 86 13.73 10.72 -8.81
CA GLY A 86 13.89 9.69 -9.85
C GLY A 86 15.30 9.09 -9.92
N ALA A 87 16.32 9.74 -9.33
CA ALA A 87 17.67 9.20 -9.24
C ALA A 87 17.84 8.19 -8.08
N MET A 88 17.02 8.30 -7.03
CA MET A 88 17.09 7.40 -5.86
C MET A 88 16.47 6.03 -6.15
N LEU A 89 15.41 5.98 -6.99
CA LEU A 89 14.77 4.72 -7.41
C LEU A 89 15.61 3.89 -8.38
N ARG A 90 16.69 4.45 -8.94
CA ARG A 90 17.67 3.74 -9.76
C ARG A 90 18.76 3.03 -8.93
N SER A 91 18.70 3.16 -7.60
CA SER A 91 19.69 2.57 -6.70
C SER A 91 19.10 1.34 -6.01
N ASN A 92 19.55 0.18 -6.49
CA ASN A 92 19.51 -1.12 -5.81
C ASN A 92 19.83 -0.97 -4.31
N SER A 93 18.82 -0.84 -3.45
CA SER A 93 19.01 -0.81 -2.00
C SER A 93 18.35 -2.03 -1.37
N PRO A 94 19.12 -2.96 -0.79
CA PRO A 94 18.59 -4.17 -0.18
C PRO A 94 18.08 -3.83 1.23
N ILE A 95 16.78 -3.60 1.37
CA ILE A 95 16.12 -3.60 2.68
C ILE A 95 15.30 -4.87 2.79
N LYS A 96 15.88 -5.84 3.50
CA LYS A 96 15.34 -7.16 3.82
C LYS A 96 14.03 -7.01 4.61
N ALA A 97 12.88 -7.10 3.94
CA ALA A 97 11.58 -7.13 4.60
C ALA A 97 11.45 -8.46 5.38
N MET A 98 11.19 -8.35 6.68
CA MET A 98 10.94 -9.48 7.56
C MET A 98 9.66 -10.19 7.10
N ARG A 99 9.80 -11.44 6.68
CA ARG A 99 8.71 -12.38 6.44
C ARG A 99 8.16 -12.82 7.78
N ASN A 100 7.28 -12.02 8.38
CA ASN A 100 6.45 -12.49 9.49
C ASN A 100 5.19 -13.11 8.89
N THR A 101 5.03 -14.40 9.14
CA THR A 101 3.81 -15.18 8.91
C THR A 101 2.67 -14.52 9.67
N ILE A 102 1.89 -13.67 9.02
CA ILE A 102 0.59 -13.21 9.55
C ILE A 102 -0.43 -14.29 9.17
N SER A 103 -0.30 -15.45 9.81
CA SER A 103 -1.43 -16.37 9.98
C SER A 103 -2.12 -15.94 11.27
N GLU A 104 -3.44 -15.77 11.18
CA GLU A 104 -4.37 -15.63 12.32
C GLU A 104 -4.42 -14.25 13.00
N ALA A 105 -5.35 -13.42 12.51
CA ALA A 105 -6.07 -12.48 13.36
C ALA A 105 -7.55 -12.46 12.95
N SER A 106 -8.26 -13.55 13.24
CA SER A 106 -9.71 -13.62 13.25
C SER A 106 -10.23 -12.79 14.43
N SER A 107 -10.80 -11.62 14.15
CA SER A 107 -11.62 -10.85 15.10
C SER A 107 -12.58 -9.92 14.38
N GLY A 108 -13.56 -10.52 13.70
CA GLY A 108 -14.91 -9.96 13.54
C GLY A 108 -15.11 -8.72 12.66
N ARG A 109 -15.84 -8.95 11.56
CA ARG A 109 -16.72 -8.02 10.81
C ARG A 109 -16.05 -7.13 9.76
N ASP A 110 -15.87 -7.66 8.55
CA ASP A 110 -16.83 -7.54 7.44
C ASP A 110 -16.47 -8.58 6.35
N GLU A 111 -17.47 -9.27 5.82
CA GLU A 111 -17.32 -10.47 4.99
C GLU A 111 -17.12 -10.11 3.52
N THR A 112 -15.89 -9.79 3.16
CA THR A 112 -15.30 -10.24 1.89
C THR A 112 -13.97 -10.86 2.26
N MET A 113 -13.78 -12.16 2.01
CA MET A 113 -12.70 -12.97 2.57
C MET A 113 -11.32 -12.40 2.26
N ALA A 114 -10.80 -11.56 3.15
CA ALA A 114 -9.46 -11.03 3.03
C ALA A 114 -8.47 -12.17 3.26
N GLU A 115 -7.63 -12.45 2.26
CA GLU A 115 -6.65 -13.54 2.31
C GLU A 115 -5.42 -13.17 3.18
N GLY A 116 -5.31 -11.88 3.55
CA GLY A 116 -4.34 -11.37 4.48
C GLY A 116 -4.14 -9.86 4.34
N PHE A 117 -2.93 -9.39 4.60
CA PHE A 117 -2.61 -7.96 4.57
C PHE A 117 -1.41 -7.67 3.67
N ILE A 118 -1.51 -6.57 2.94
CA ILE A 118 -0.42 -5.96 2.18
C ILE A 118 0.09 -4.74 2.94
N ARG A 119 1.40 -4.61 3.07
CA ARG A 119 2.01 -3.39 3.59
C ARG A 119 2.09 -2.36 2.47
N LEU A 120 1.20 -1.37 2.50
CA LEU A 120 1.15 -0.28 1.53
C LEU A 120 1.92 0.94 2.02
N LYS A 121 2.80 1.48 1.18
CA LYS A 121 3.48 2.77 1.41
C LYS A 121 3.21 3.73 0.26
N LEU A 122 2.80 4.96 0.59
CA LEU A 122 2.55 6.01 -0.40
C LEU A 122 3.57 7.14 -0.27
N PHE A 123 4.02 7.66 -1.41
CA PHE A 123 4.95 8.79 -1.50
C PHE A 123 4.52 9.82 -2.57
N ASN A 124 5.08 11.02 -2.46
CA ASN A 124 4.90 12.11 -3.44
C ASN A 124 3.42 12.42 -3.73
N THR A 125 3.08 12.66 -5.00
CA THR A 125 1.72 13.03 -5.41
C THR A 125 0.71 11.92 -5.08
N VAL A 126 1.09 10.64 -5.20
CA VAL A 126 0.19 9.52 -4.82
C VAL A 126 -0.22 9.61 -3.34
N LEU A 127 0.70 10.02 -2.45
CA LEU A 127 0.36 10.24 -1.04
C LEU A 127 -0.56 11.45 -0.86
N THR A 128 -0.28 12.59 -1.51
CA THR A 128 -1.09 13.79 -1.32
C THR A 128 -2.48 13.64 -1.91
N ASP A 129 -2.60 12.88 -2.99
CA ASP A 129 -3.80 12.82 -3.82
C ASP A 129 -4.73 11.67 -3.39
N HIS A 130 -4.18 10.60 -2.80
CA HIS A 130 -4.95 9.40 -2.44
C HIS A 130 -4.91 8.99 -0.96
N LYS A 131 -4.31 9.79 -0.06
CA LYS A 131 -4.36 9.48 1.38
C LYS A 131 -5.79 9.32 1.90
N GLU A 132 -6.74 10.11 1.40
CA GLU A 132 -8.16 9.98 1.75
C GLU A 132 -8.79 8.70 1.18
N ASP A 133 -8.38 8.24 0.00
CA ASP A 133 -8.88 7.00 -0.61
C ASP A 133 -8.44 5.78 0.20
N VAL A 134 -7.18 5.76 0.65
CA VAL A 134 -6.69 4.71 1.56
C VAL A 134 -7.41 4.74 2.90
N LEU A 135 -7.67 5.94 3.46
CA LEU A 135 -8.46 6.08 4.69
C LEU A 135 -9.91 5.60 4.52
N ARG A 136 -10.52 5.83 3.34
CA ARG A 136 -11.85 5.31 3.00
C ARG A 136 -11.87 3.79 2.91
N CYS A 137 -10.78 3.15 2.48
CA CYS A 137 -10.67 1.70 2.53
C CYS A 137 -10.53 1.19 3.97
N GLY A 138 -9.89 1.97 4.83
CA GLY A 138 -9.52 1.59 6.17
C GLY A 138 -8.27 0.71 6.16
N PHE A 139 -7.42 0.88 7.17
CA PHE A 139 -6.16 0.17 7.27
C PHE A 139 -5.78 -0.06 8.74
N TYR A 140 -4.80 -0.93 8.94
CA TYR A 140 -4.25 -1.22 10.25
C TYR A 140 -2.84 -0.64 10.36
N ILE A 141 -2.52 -0.09 11.52
CA ILE A 141 -1.16 0.28 11.88
C ILE A 141 -0.62 -0.74 12.88
N GLU A 142 0.63 -1.13 12.70
CA GLU A 142 1.35 -1.87 13.72
C GLU A 142 1.71 -0.90 14.85
N GLU A 143 1.37 -1.25 16.08
CA GLU A 143 1.88 -0.50 17.23
C GLU A 143 3.37 -0.76 17.31
N THR A 144 4.16 0.26 16.98
CA THR A 144 5.59 0.24 17.30
C THR A 144 5.67 0.38 18.82
N GLU A 145 6.02 -0.68 19.52
CA GLU A 145 6.46 -0.57 20.92
C GLU A 145 7.61 0.46 20.95
N GLY A 146 7.42 1.53 21.71
CA GLY A 146 8.37 2.64 21.83
C GLY A 146 9.59 2.29 22.67
#